data_AF-A0A2S9F452-F1
#
_entry.id   AF-A0A2S9F452-F1
#
_cell.length_a   1.000
_cell.length_b   1.000
_cell.length_c   1.000
_cell.angle_alpha   90.00
_cell.angle_beta   90.00
_cell.angle_gamma   90.00
#
_symmetry.space_group_name_H-M   'P 1'
#
loop_
_entity.id
_entity.type
_entity.pdbx_description
1 polymer ?
#
loop_
_entity_poly.entity_id
_entity_poly.type
_entity_poly.pdbx_seq_one_letter_code
_entity_poly.pdbx_strand_id
1 'polypeptide(L)'
;MRVARLLSMLLTVLTVGFLCAPGVSADPPLRLPTYLTDNARALDAAGQTQVQAAIDRLYTERRIRLWVVFVEDFSGQGAQEWAQTTYRRSDLGSQDAILAVATVDRAYALLAPSEALDGVDIDKVRRDDVEPLLRTGDWAGAAVAAAEGLGDTGGSGGPVSWVAVLVLLAVIGLALAALVLWQRRRKRKRREAEFAAAQRVDPSDPNALSTVSLEALDDLSKEIVVEVDNEVRTSESELALAVEEFGQRDTATFTQAVANARGTLTQALNVRHILDDAVPETPMQRRDLLTRVIVAAARADKELEAQRENFAQLRDLVINAPSRLDTLTQQMVDLTARLAPAEQSLERLKSQFAESALVSVSDNIDEARRRLAFADQSMSSARDLVSRPADRQGGLVDAIRGAEASLGQARTLLDAVDSAATDINRAMTGLPAVIADTQKGINQAGAQLAQGNLAVATELSAARDAAVRAVSHAQSVGNTDPLGAFTRLTQADADLDRLLADVAEERETAERLSRTFDQALFNAQSRVRSVSDYIDTRRGVVGPEARTRLAESVRQLQAAQDKRSTNLTEATAHANGA
;
A
#
# COMPACT_ATOMS: atom_id res chain seq x y z
N MET A 1 36.83 -4.75 -14.73
CA MET A 1 38.21 -5.18 -14.40
C MET A 1 39.02 -4.06 -13.71
N ARG A 2 38.65 -3.67 -12.48
CA ARG A 2 39.46 -2.76 -11.62
C ARG A 2 39.47 -3.18 -10.14
N VAL A 3 38.98 -4.39 -9.83
CA VAL A 3 38.96 -4.94 -8.46
C VAL A 3 40.02 -6.03 -8.27
N ALA A 4 40.60 -6.55 -9.37
CA ALA A 4 41.61 -7.61 -9.32
C ALA A 4 43.06 -7.13 -9.06
N ARG A 5 43.31 -5.81 -8.94
CA ARG A 5 44.68 -5.27 -8.70
C ARG A 5 44.91 -4.74 -7.28
N LEU A 6 43.90 -4.72 -6.42
CA LEU A 6 44.05 -4.34 -5.00
C LEU A 6 44.13 -5.57 -4.07
N LEU A 7 43.72 -6.75 -4.52
CA LEU A 7 43.89 -8.00 -3.76
C LEU A 7 45.34 -8.51 -3.73
N SER A 8 46.15 -8.16 -4.73
CA SER A 8 47.54 -8.65 -4.87
C SER A 8 48.56 -7.88 -4.02
N MET A 9 48.18 -6.71 -3.51
CA MET A 9 49.05 -5.87 -2.68
C MET A 9 48.77 -6.03 -1.18
N LEU A 10 47.62 -6.61 -0.82
CA LEU A 10 47.30 -7.01 0.56
C LEU A 10 47.89 -8.39 0.92
N LEU A 11 48.22 -9.23 -0.08
CA LEU A 11 48.73 -10.58 0.11
C LEU A 11 50.26 -10.65 0.31
N THR A 12 51.00 -9.62 -0.11
CA THR A 12 52.47 -9.51 0.05
C THR A 12 52.91 -8.86 1.37
N VAL A 13 52.03 -8.15 2.07
CA VAL A 13 52.25 -7.78 3.48
C VAL A 13 51.96 -8.97 4.41
N LEU A 14 51.21 -9.97 3.93
CA LEU A 14 50.86 -11.19 4.67
C LEU A 14 51.96 -12.27 4.67
N THR A 15 53.13 -12.04 4.06
CA THR A 15 54.15 -13.11 3.85
C THR A 15 55.58 -12.78 4.26
N VAL A 16 55.85 -11.59 4.82
CA VAL A 16 57.18 -11.25 5.41
C VAL A 16 57.15 -11.13 6.94
N GLY A 17 55.99 -11.33 7.58
CA GLY A 17 55.85 -11.36 9.04
C GLY A 17 55.93 -12.76 9.68
N PHE A 18 56.34 -13.80 8.95
CA PHE A 18 56.32 -15.20 9.43
C PHE A 18 57.68 -15.76 9.86
N LEU A 19 58.66 -14.90 10.19
CA LEU A 19 59.96 -15.34 10.75
C LEU A 19 60.48 -14.34 11.80
N CYS A 20 59.76 -14.25 12.92
CA CYS A 20 60.28 -13.85 14.22
C CYS A 20 59.27 -14.35 15.27
N ALA A 21 59.29 -15.66 15.53
CA ALA A 21 58.68 -16.17 16.75
C ALA A 21 59.56 -15.72 17.92
N PRO A 22 59.08 -14.86 18.84
CA PRO A 22 59.60 -14.96 20.19
C PRO A 22 59.22 -16.37 20.64
N GLY A 23 60.21 -17.23 20.88
CA GLY A 23 59.96 -18.41 21.68
C GLY A 23 59.41 -17.89 22.99
N VAL A 24 58.11 -18.08 23.21
CA VAL A 24 57.47 -17.75 24.48
C VAL A 24 58.22 -18.56 25.51
N SER A 25 59.11 -17.86 26.20
CA SER A 25 59.89 -18.43 27.28
C SER A 25 58.91 -18.50 28.42
N ALA A 26 58.34 -19.69 28.57
CA ALA A 26 57.41 -20.00 29.61
C ALA A 26 58.04 -19.61 30.96
N ASP A 27 57.31 -18.89 31.83
CA ASP A 27 57.87 -18.29 33.06
C ASP A 27 57.97 -19.36 34.16
N PRO A 28 59.18 -19.89 34.49
CA PRO A 28 59.29 -20.95 35.48
C PRO A 28 59.07 -20.38 36.89
N PRO A 29 58.71 -21.23 37.88
CA PRO A 29 58.61 -20.79 39.27
C PRO A 29 59.88 -20.05 39.72
N LEU A 30 59.70 -18.78 40.06
CA LEU A 30 60.79 -17.86 40.42
C LEU A 30 60.79 -17.53 41.92
N ARG A 31 61.86 -16.90 42.38
CA ARG A 31 61.90 -16.29 43.70
C ARG A 31 61.33 -14.87 43.60
N LEU A 32 60.32 -14.56 44.39
CA LEU A 32 59.65 -13.26 44.35
C LEU A 32 60.54 -12.19 45.03
N PRO A 33 60.95 -11.13 44.31
CA PRO A 33 61.80 -10.08 44.88
C PRO A 33 61.02 -9.10 45.76
N THR A 34 59.73 -8.91 45.50
CA THR A 34 58.84 -7.92 46.14
C THR A 34 57.42 -8.46 46.29
N TYR A 35 56.62 -7.84 47.17
CA TYR A 35 55.22 -8.25 47.41
C TYR A 35 54.33 -8.16 46.18
N LEU A 36 54.65 -7.28 45.23
CA LEU A 36 54.04 -7.25 43.91
C LEU A 36 55.13 -7.46 42.86
N THR A 37 54.99 -8.51 42.04
CA THR A 37 55.88 -8.84 40.92
C THR A 37 55.04 -8.96 39.64
N ASP A 38 55.25 -8.08 38.67
CA ASP A 38 54.48 -8.06 37.42
C ASP A 38 55.42 -8.27 36.21
N ASN A 39 55.68 -9.54 35.90
CA ASN A 39 56.50 -9.91 34.73
C ASN A 39 55.69 -9.87 33.44
N ALA A 40 54.38 -10.13 33.52
CA ALA A 40 53.45 -10.09 32.38
C ALA A 40 53.07 -8.68 31.92
N ARG A 41 53.48 -7.64 32.68
CA ARG A 41 53.03 -6.24 32.49
C ARG A 41 51.50 -6.12 32.47
N ALA A 42 50.85 -6.86 33.37
CA ALA A 42 49.41 -6.92 33.52
C ALA A 42 48.83 -5.64 34.13
N LEU A 43 49.63 -4.88 34.88
CA LEU A 43 49.19 -3.71 35.63
C LEU A 43 49.79 -2.42 35.07
N ASP A 44 48.94 -1.38 34.98
CA ASP A 44 49.39 0.00 34.78
C ASP A 44 49.80 0.65 36.12
N ALA A 45 50.31 1.89 36.08
CA ALA A 45 50.82 2.57 37.27
C ALA A 45 49.74 2.77 38.36
N ALA A 46 48.48 2.97 37.95
CA ALA A 46 47.36 3.11 38.88
C ALA A 46 47.02 1.77 39.53
N GLY A 47 46.94 0.69 38.75
CA GLY A 47 46.72 -0.67 39.21
C GLY A 47 47.82 -1.15 40.16
N GLN A 48 49.09 -0.89 39.85
CA GLN A 48 50.21 -1.22 40.74
C GLN A 48 50.07 -0.51 42.10
N THR A 49 49.71 0.77 42.09
CA THR A 49 49.51 1.56 43.32
C THR A 49 48.32 1.03 44.14
N GLN A 50 47.23 0.66 43.46
CA GLN A 50 46.02 0.14 44.10
C GLN A 50 46.27 -1.23 44.75
N VAL A 51 46.94 -2.14 44.04
CA VAL A 51 47.27 -3.47 44.56
C VAL A 51 48.24 -3.36 45.73
N GLN A 52 49.27 -2.51 45.62
CA GLN A 52 50.21 -2.30 46.73
C GLN A 52 49.50 -1.76 47.98
N ALA A 53 48.61 -0.78 47.83
CA ALA A 53 47.84 -0.23 48.95
C ALA A 53 46.94 -1.29 49.62
N ALA A 54 46.37 -2.21 48.85
CA ALA A 54 45.55 -3.29 49.38
C ALA A 54 46.40 -4.32 50.17
N ILE A 55 47.57 -4.69 49.63
CA ILE A 55 48.54 -5.56 50.32
C ILE A 55 49.00 -4.92 51.63
N ASP A 56 49.34 -3.63 51.61
CA ASP A 56 49.82 -2.90 52.79
C ASP A 56 48.73 -2.80 53.87
N ARG A 57 47.47 -2.59 53.46
CA ARG A 57 46.33 -2.58 54.38
C ARG A 57 46.14 -3.95 55.03
N LEU A 58 46.15 -5.03 54.24
CA LEU A 58 46.01 -6.39 54.77
C LEU A 58 47.11 -6.69 55.80
N TYR A 59 48.36 -6.32 55.51
CA TYR A 59 49.44 -6.50 56.47
C TYR A 59 49.27 -5.63 57.73
N THR A 60 48.81 -4.40 57.58
CA THR A 60 48.59 -3.49 58.72
C THR A 60 47.49 -4.01 59.65
N GLU A 61 46.40 -4.52 59.09
CA GLU A 61 45.21 -4.94 59.82
C GLU A 61 45.33 -6.36 60.38
N ARG A 62 45.88 -7.30 59.60
CA ARG A 62 45.91 -8.73 59.95
C ARG A 62 47.29 -9.33 60.11
N ARG A 63 48.36 -8.57 59.82
CA ARG A 63 49.74 -9.08 59.77
C ARG A 63 49.96 -10.21 58.76
N ILE A 64 49.04 -10.39 57.82
CA ILE A 64 49.15 -11.32 56.70
C ILE A 64 49.93 -10.63 55.57
N ARG A 65 50.95 -11.30 55.04
CA ARG A 65 51.75 -10.78 53.92
C ARG A 65 51.28 -11.44 52.62
N LEU A 66 50.52 -10.71 51.80
CA LEU A 66 50.11 -11.19 50.48
C LEU A 66 51.17 -10.87 49.43
N TRP A 67 51.63 -11.90 48.73
CA TRP A 67 52.53 -11.83 47.59
C TRP A 67 51.74 -12.04 46.31
N VAL A 68 51.76 -11.07 45.41
CA VAL A 68 51.03 -11.12 44.13
C VAL A 68 52.02 -11.19 42.99
N VAL A 69 51.85 -12.18 42.12
CA VAL A 69 52.69 -12.37 40.93
C VAL A 69 51.84 -12.54 39.67
N PHE A 70 52.15 -11.74 38.66
CA PHE A 70 51.57 -11.83 37.31
C PHE A 70 52.64 -12.32 36.33
N VAL A 71 52.36 -13.46 35.70
CA VAL A 71 53.17 -14.09 34.64
C VAL A 71 52.30 -14.31 33.40
N GLU A 72 52.92 -14.53 32.25
CA GLU A 72 52.13 -14.80 31.02
C GLU A 72 51.54 -16.22 31.08
N ASP A 73 52.36 -17.21 31.41
CA ASP A 73 52.00 -18.64 31.53
C ASP A 73 52.69 -19.31 32.73
N PHE A 74 52.29 -20.55 33.05
CA PHE A 74 52.89 -21.33 34.16
C PHE A 74 53.88 -22.42 33.70
N SER A 75 54.53 -22.26 32.56
CA SER A 75 55.53 -23.23 32.05
C SER A 75 55.02 -24.66 31.92
N GLY A 76 53.75 -24.82 31.56
CA GLY A 76 53.09 -26.14 31.44
C GLY A 76 52.81 -26.83 32.78
N GLN A 77 53.04 -26.16 33.92
CA GLN A 77 52.64 -26.65 35.24
C GLN A 77 51.24 -26.19 35.59
N GLY A 78 50.53 -26.96 36.42
CA GLY A 78 49.25 -26.52 36.97
C GLY A 78 49.45 -25.31 37.89
N ALA A 79 48.52 -24.35 37.88
CA ALA A 79 48.63 -23.10 38.64
C ALA A 79 48.95 -23.31 40.13
N GLN A 80 48.31 -24.31 40.75
CA GLN A 80 48.54 -24.65 42.16
C GLN A 80 49.95 -25.22 42.42
N GLU A 81 50.46 -26.06 41.53
CA GLU A 81 51.81 -26.64 41.63
C GLU A 81 52.90 -25.57 41.40
N TRP A 82 52.68 -24.70 40.40
CA TRP A 82 53.56 -23.57 40.11
C TRP A 82 53.63 -22.63 41.32
N ALA A 83 52.49 -22.23 41.88
CA ALA A 83 52.43 -21.35 43.04
C ALA A 83 53.06 -21.96 44.29
N GLN A 84 52.88 -23.27 44.56
CA GLN A 84 53.55 -23.96 45.67
C GLN A 84 55.07 -24.02 45.50
N THR A 85 55.56 -24.13 44.26
CA THR A 85 57.00 -24.14 43.98
C THR A 85 57.60 -22.74 44.17
N THR A 86 56.91 -21.70 43.69
CA THR A 86 57.28 -20.29 43.93
C THR A 86 57.25 -19.94 45.42
N TYR A 87 56.25 -20.42 46.16
CA TYR A 87 56.11 -20.25 47.61
C TYR A 87 57.32 -20.80 48.37
N ARG A 88 57.75 -22.03 48.04
CA ARG A 88 58.93 -22.66 48.64
C ARG A 88 60.24 -21.99 48.22
N ARG A 89 60.39 -21.62 46.94
CA ARG A 89 61.60 -20.92 46.43
C ARG A 89 61.78 -19.52 47.04
N SER A 90 60.69 -18.90 47.43
CA SER A 90 60.69 -17.56 48.05
C SER A 90 60.76 -17.60 49.57
N ASP A 91 60.93 -18.79 50.17
CA ASP A 91 61.00 -19.00 51.62
C ASP A 91 59.80 -18.37 52.37
N LEU A 92 58.59 -18.43 51.77
CA LEU A 92 57.39 -17.83 52.36
C LEU A 92 56.98 -18.60 53.63
N GLY A 93 56.71 -17.85 54.70
CA GLY A 93 56.43 -18.37 56.04
C GLY A 93 54.96 -18.67 56.29
N SER A 94 54.58 -19.08 57.49
CA SER A 94 53.20 -19.49 57.83
C SER A 94 52.16 -18.37 57.88
N GLN A 95 52.56 -17.12 57.66
CA GLN A 95 51.70 -15.92 57.64
C GLN A 95 51.67 -15.24 56.26
N ASP A 96 52.14 -15.95 55.24
CA ASP A 96 52.29 -15.43 53.89
C ASP A 96 51.25 -16.08 52.98
N ALA A 97 50.57 -15.28 52.18
CA ALA A 97 49.68 -15.75 51.12
C ALA A 97 50.33 -15.44 49.77
N ILE A 98 50.05 -16.25 48.75
CA ILE A 98 50.44 -15.99 47.37
C ILE A 98 49.23 -16.01 46.44
N LEU A 99 49.08 -14.97 45.64
CA LEU A 99 48.22 -14.95 44.45
C LEU A 99 49.11 -14.98 43.21
N ALA A 100 49.08 -16.10 42.49
CA ALA A 100 49.76 -16.25 41.19
C ALA A 100 48.72 -16.25 40.07
N VAL A 101 48.91 -15.38 39.06
CA VAL A 101 47.99 -15.24 37.92
C VAL A 101 48.78 -15.34 36.62
N ALA A 102 48.41 -16.32 35.79
CA ALA A 102 48.86 -16.45 34.41
C ALA A 102 47.86 -15.76 33.49
N THR A 103 48.23 -14.61 32.91
CA THR A 103 47.31 -13.75 32.17
C THR A 103 46.93 -14.31 30.81
N VAL A 104 47.84 -15.05 30.15
CA VAL A 104 47.60 -15.68 28.84
C VAL A 104 46.88 -17.01 29.02
N ASP A 105 47.37 -17.88 29.91
CA ASP A 105 46.76 -19.19 30.19
C ASP A 105 45.39 -19.09 30.89
N ARG A 106 45.03 -17.88 31.37
CA ARG A 106 43.79 -17.62 32.14
C ARG A 106 43.66 -18.57 33.35
N ALA A 107 44.80 -18.92 33.94
CA ALA A 107 44.89 -19.79 35.10
C ALA A 107 45.41 -19.00 36.30
N TYR A 108 45.01 -19.37 37.50
CA TYR A 108 45.47 -18.71 38.72
C TYR A 108 45.45 -19.66 39.91
N ALA A 109 46.22 -19.30 40.93
CA ALA A 109 46.20 -19.95 42.23
C ALA A 109 46.30 -18.91 43.33
N LEU A 110 45.39 -19.00 44.29
CA LEU A 110 45.46 -18.28 45.56
C LEU A 110 45.73 -19.31 46.66
N LEU A 111 46.90 -19.22 47.29
CA LEU A 111 47.31 -20.12 48.35
C LEU A 111 47.63 -19.31 49.60
N ALA A 112 47.12 -19.76 50.75
CA ALA A 112 47.51 -19.27 52.06
C ALA A 112 47.52 -20.44 53.04
N PRO A 113 48.50 -20.53 53.96
CA PRO A 113 48.47 -21.52 55.04
C PRO A 113 47.26 -21.34 55.93
N SER A 114 46.79 -22.42 56.54
CA SER A 114 45.67 -22.36 57.49
C SER A 114 45.95 -21.41 58.67
N GLU A 115 47.20 -21.22 59.08
CA GLU A 115 47.54 -20.26 60.15
C GLU A 115 47.37 -18.80 59.72
N ALA A 116 47.44 -18.49 58.42
CA ALA A 116 47.21 -17.15 57.90
C ALA A 116 45.72 -16.84 57.70
N LEU A 117 44.86 -17.86 57.58
CA LEU A 117 43.47 -17.68 57.19
C LEU A 117 42.55 -17.27 58.35
N ASP A 118 42.91 -17.51 59.62
CA ASP A 118 42.15 -17.10 60.83
C ASP A 118 40.60 -17.20 60.69
N GLY A 119 40.10 -18.29 60.09
CA GLY A 119 38.66 -18.52 59.87
C GLY A 119 38.07 -18.02 58.55
N VAL A 120 38.88 -17.46 57.64
CA VAL A 120 38.50 -17.10 56.27
C VAL A 120 38.39 -18.34 55.40
N ASP A 121 37.25 -18.49 54.69
CA ASP A 121 37.08 -19.50 53.65
C ASP A 121 37.73 -19.02 52.33
N ILE A 122 38.99 -19.42 52.13
CA ILE A 122 39.77 -19.06 50.94
C ILE A 122 39.12 -19.54 49.64
N ASP A 123 38.37 -20.65 49.66
CA ASP A 123 37.71 -21.17 48.47
C ASP A 123 36.51 -20.31 48.06
N LYS A 124 35.90 -19.63 49.02
CA LYS A 124 34.85 -18.64 48.76
C LYS A 124 35.43 -17.36 48.17
N VAL A 125 36.45 -16.78 48.81
CA VAL A 125 37.17 -15.59 48.28
C VAL A 125 37.67 -15.86 46.87
N ARG A 126 38.23 -17.06 46.64
CA ARG A 126 38.71 -17.48 45.32
C ARG A 126 37.61 -17.47 44.25
N ARG A 127 36.43 -18.02 44.54
CA ARG A 127 35.34 -18.23 43.55
C ARG A 127 34.42 -17.03 43.38
N ASP A 128 34.09 -16.35 44.48
CA ASP A 128 33.04 -15.33 44.48
C ASP A 128 33.63 -13.93 44.23
N ASP A 129 34.86 -13.66 44.69
CA ASP A 129 35.46 -12.33 44.64
C ASP A 129 36.58 -12.23 43.60
N VAL A 130 37.50 -13.20 43.59
CA VAL A 130 38.70 -13.17 42.73
C VAL A 130 38.40 -13.68 41.31
N GLU A 131 37.78 -14.85 41.15
CA GLU A 131 37.55 -15.47 39.84
C GLU A 131 36.75 -14.56 38.87
N PRO A 132 35.66 -13.88 39.28
CA PRO A 132 34.87 -13.07 38.36
C PRO A 132 35.67 -11.92 37.76
N LEU A 133 36.55 -11.30 38.56
CA LEU A 133 37.41 -10.18 38.13
C LEU A 133 38.50 -10.68 37.17
N LEU A 134 39.10 -11.84 37.44
CA LEU A 134 40.04 -12.48 36.51
C LEU A 134 39.37 -12.87 35.17
N ARG A 135 38.11 -13.29 35.19
CA ARG A 135 37.35 -13.59 33.96
C ARG A 135 37.14 -12.34 33.12
N THR A 136 36.80 -11.22 33.73
CA THR A 136 36.61 -9.93 33.03
C THR A 136 37.92 -9.25 32.64
N GLY A 137 39.08 -9.79 33.06
CA GLY A 137 40.40 -9.25 32.76
C GLY A 137 40.82 -8.07 33.67
N ASP A 138 40.16 -7.92 34.82
CA ASP A 138 40.51 -6.92 35.83
C ASP A 138 41.53 -7.51 36.81
N TRP A 139 42.80 -7.50 36.40
CA TRP A 139 43.90 -8.09 37.14
C TRP A 139 44.20 -7.34 38.45
N ALA A 140 44.10 -6.00 38.42
CA ALA A 140 44.29 -5.16 39.59
C ALA A 140 43.17 -5.40 40.61
N GLY A 141 41.92 -5.39 40.13
CA GLY A 141 40.74 -5.67 40.96
C GLY A 141 40.80 -7.06 41.60
N ALA A 142 41.22 -8.08 40.86
CA ALA A 142 41.34 -9.44 41.40
C ALA A 142 42.37 -9.54 42.55
N ALA A 143 43.50 -8.84 42.44
CA ALA A 143 44.50 -8.81 43.50
C ALA A 143 44.04 -8.01 44.72
N VAL A 144 43.31 -6.90 44.51
CA VAL A 144 42.68 -6.14 45.60
C VAL A 144 41.61 -6.97 46.30
N ALA A 145 40.74 -7.63 45.56
CA ALA A 145 39.70 -8.50 46.10
C ALA A 145 40.30 -9.68 46.89
N ALA A 146 41.42 -10.25 46.43
CA ALA A 146 42.13 -11.27 47.19
C ALA A 146 42.67 -10.72 48.53
N ALA A 147 43.21 -9.51 48.54
CA ALA A 147 43.69 -8.88 49.76
C ALA A 147 42.55 -8.54 50.74
N GLU A 148 41.44 -8.00 50.24
CA GLU A 148 40.27 -7.65 51.05
C GLU A 148 39.56 -8.89 51.59
N GLY A 149 39.39 -9.94 50.78
CA GLY A 149 38.75 -11.18 51.19
C GLY A 149 39.56 -11.95 52.23
N LEU A 150 40.90 -11.93 52.16
CA LEU A 150 41.77 -12.47 53.23
C LEU A 150 41.70 -11.64 54.52
N GLY A 151 41.24 -10.39 54.44
CA GLY A 151 40.99 -9.51 55.57
C GLY A 151 39.58 -9.62 56.17
N ASP A 152 38.68 -10.45 55.63
CA ASP A 152 37.29 -10.52 56.08
C ASP A 152 37.01 -11.79 56.89
N THR A 153 37.28 -11.76 58.20
CA THR A 153 36.91 -12.85 59.10
C THR A 153 35.41 -12.78 59.32
N GLY A 154 34.68 -13.72 58.70
CA GLY A 154 33.23 -13.89 58.84
C GLY A 154 32.78 -13.97 60.30
N GLY A 155 32.54 -12.81 60.90
CA GLY A 155 32.06 -12.63 62.26
C GLY A 155 30.56 -12.44 62.28
N SER A 156 29.83 -13.53 62.49
CA SER A 156 28.43 -13.48 62.91
C SER A 156 28.33 -12.86 64.31
N GLY A 157 27.62 -11.72 64.45
CA GLY A 157 27.15 -11.24 65.76
C GLY A 157 27.14 -9.72 65.96
N GLY A 158 26.17 -9.02 65.38
CA GLY A 158 25.81 -7.65 65.73
C GLY A 158 24.41 -7.34 65.19
N PRO A 159 23.53 -6.64 65.93
CA PRO A 159 22.08 -6.72 65.73
C PRO A 159 21.68 -6.23 64.34
N VAL A 160 20.80 -6.97 63.67
CA VAL A 160 20.14 -6.49 62.45
C VAL A 160 19.42 -5.18 62.81
N SER A 161 20.00 -4.07 62.37
CA SER A 161 19.31 -2.79 62.35
C SER A 161 18.11 -2.97 61.41
N TRP A 162 16.91 -2.98 61.96
CA TRP A 162 15.65 -2.92 61.21
C TRP A 162 15.67 -1.79 60.16
N VAL A 163 16.50 -0.75 60.36
CA VAL A 163 16.75 0.32 59.39
C VAL A 163 17.40 -0.21 58.10
N ALA A 164 18.38 -1.11 58.16
CA ALA A 164 19.04 -1.65 56.96
C ALA A 164 18.09 -2.56 56.14
N VAL A 165 17.24 -3.34 56.82
CA VAL A 165 16.19 -4.15 56.18
C VAL A 165 15.10 -3.27 55.57
N LEU A 166 14.69 -2.19 56.26
CA LEU A 166 13.78 -1.20 55.70
C LEU A 166 14.38 -0.44 54.52
N VAL A 167 15.68 -0.14 54.53
CA VAL A 167 16.37 0.52 53.41
C VAL A 167 16.43 -0.41 52.19
N LEU A 168 16.74 -1.69 52.36
CA LEU A 168 16.73 -2.66 51.26
C LEU A 168 15.32 -2.87 50.69
N LEU A 169 14.30 -3.00 51.57
CA LEU A 169 12.90 -3.08 51.15
C LEU A 169 12.39 -1.79 50.50
N ALA A 170 12.86 -0.63 50.96
CA ALA A 170 12.55 0.66 50.34
C ALA A 170 13.21 0.80 48.97
N VAL A 171 14.44 0.31 48.79
CA VAL A 171 15.12 0.30 47.48
C VAL A 171 14.44 -0.66 46.50
N ILE A 172 14.05 -1.86 46.94
CA ILE A 172 13.26 -2.79 46.11
C ILE A 172 11.88 -2.20 45.81
N GLY A 173 11.22 -1.59 46.79
CA GLY A 173 9.94 -0.91 46.62
C GLY A 173 10.02 0.26 45.65
N LEU A 174 11.10 1.06 45.70
CA LEU A 174 11.37 2.15 44.77
C LEU A 174 11.70 1.64 43.37
N ALA A 175 12.47 0.55 43.24
CA ALA A 175 12.76 -0.08 41.95
C ALA A 175 11.49 -0.65 41.30
N LEU A 176 10.62 -1.31 42.08
CA LEU A 176 9.32 -1.79 41.62
C LEU A 176 8.38 -0.64 41.27
N ALA A 177 8.34 0.42 42.07
CA ALA A 177 7.56 1.62 41.77
C ALA A 177 8.07 2.31 40.50
N ALA A 178 9.39 2.41 40.30
CA ALA A 178 10.00 2.95 39.09
C ALA A 178 9.70 2.10 37.86
N LEU A 179 9.74 0.76 37.98
CA LEU A 179 9.36 -0.17 36.92
C LEU A 179 7.87 -0.04 36.56
N VAL A 180 6.98 0.01 37.56
CA VAL A 180 5.53 0.20 37.36
C VAL A 180 5.24 1.57 36.74
N LEU A 181 5.92 2.63 37.18
CA LEU A 181 5.80 3.96 36.60
C LEU A 181 6.34 4.00 35.16
N TRP A 182 7.45 3.33 34.88
CA TRP A 182 8.01 3.22 33.53
C TRP A 182 7.10 2.41 32.59
N GLN A 183 6.56 1.28 33.05
CA GLN A 183 5.57 0.51 32.30
C GLN A 183 4.27 1.29 32.09
N ARG A 184 3.78 2.02 33.11
CA ARG A 184 2.61 2.90 32.98
C ARG A 184 2.88 4.04 31.98
N ARG A 185 4.06 4.66 32.01
CA ARG A 185 4.48 5.69 31.04
C ARG A 185 4.59 5.12 29.62
N ARG A 186 5.16 3.93 29.45
CA ARG A 186 5.30 3.28 28.13
C ARG A 186 3.93 2.85 27.57
N LYS A 187 3.04 2.31 28.42
CA LYS A 187 1.65 2.01 28.05
C LYS A 187 0.88 3.27 27.67
N ARG A 188 1.05 4.37 28.42
CA ARG A 188 0.43 5.66 28.12
C ARG A 188 0.92 6.23 26.78
N LYS A 189 2.24 6.27 26.53
CA LYS A 189 2.80 6.69 25.24
C LYS A 189 2.32 5.83 24.06
N ARG A 190 2.18 4.52 24.26
CA ARG A 190 1.66 3.62 23.22
C ARG A 190 0.19 3.88 22.92
N ARG A 191 -0.64 4.12 23.94
CA ARG A 191 -2.05 4.51 23.78
C ARG A 191 -2.19 5.84 23.06
N GLU A 192 -1.41 6.84 23.44
CA GLU A 192 -1.39 8.16 22.78
C GLU A 192 -0.99 8.02 21.29
N ALA A 193 -0.03 7.16 20.97
CA ALA A 193 0.37 6.89 19.58
C ALA A 193 -0.69 6.11 18.78
N GLU A 194 -1.35 5.12 19.40
CA GLU A 194 -2.44 4.34 18.77
C GLU A 194 -3.68 5.21 18.53
N PHE A 195 -4.02 6.10 19.47
CA PHE A 195 -5.09 7.08 19.32
C PHE A 195 -4.77 8.12 18.24
N ALA A 196 -3.56 8.69 18.24
CA ALA A 196 -3.12 9.60 17.18
C ALA A 196 -3.05 8.91 15.80
N ALA A 197 -2.83 7.59 15.75
CA ALA A 197 -2.94 6.82 14.51
C ALA A 197 -4.40 6.64 14.09
N ALA A 198 -5.31 6.38 15.03
CA ALA A 198 -6.75 6.26 14.78
C ALA A 198 -7.35 7.57 14.23
N GLN A 199 -6.92 8.74 14.72
CA GLN A 199 -7.35 10.04 14.20
C GLN A 199 -6.96 10.31 12.73
N ARG A 200 -5.99 9.56 12.17
CA ARG A 200 -5.59 9.68 10.76
C ARG A 200 -6.41 8.79 9.83
N VAL A 201 -7.22 7.90 10.38
CA VAL A 201 -8.07 6.98 9.64
C VAL A 201 -9.39 7.69 9.34
N ASP A 202 -9.95 7.50 8.14
CA ASP A 202 -11.27 8.05 7.80
C ASP A 202 -12.34 7.44 8.73
N PRO A 203 -12.96 8.24 9.62
CA PRO A 203 -13.93 7.73 10.59
C PRO A 203 -15.27 7.37 9.94
N SER A 204 -15.51 7.76 8.68
CA SER A 204 -16.73 7.44 7.94
C SER A 204 -16.68 6.10 7.20
N ASP A 205 -15.51 5.45 7.15
CA ASP A 205 -15.27 4.15 6.53
C ASP A 205 -15.14 3.02 7.59
N PRO A 206 -16.13 2.10 7.67
CA PRO A 206 -16.07 0.95 8.57
C PRO A 206 -14.85 0.04 8.35
N ASN A 207 -14.36 -0.09 7.12
CA ASN A 207 -13.24 -0.98 6.80
C ASN A 207 -11.93 -0.41 7.31
N ALA A 208 -11.74 0.90 7.20
CA ALA A 208 -10.57 1.60 7.70
C ALA A 208 -10.46 1.45 9.23
N LEU A 209 -11.58 1.55 9.94
CA LEU A 209 -11.68 1.38 11.40
C LEU A 209 -11.39 -0.06 11.89
N SER A 210 -11.48 -1.08 11.03
CA SER A 210 -11.24 -2.48 11.41
C SER A 210 -9.80 -2.75 11.87
N THR A 211 -8.86 -1.92 11.43
CA THR A 211 -7.43 -1.98 11.75
C THR A 211 -7.07 -1.29 13.08
N VAL A 212 -7.99 -0.51 13.64
CA VAL A 212 -7.80 0.27 14.86
C VAL A 212 -8.02 -0.61 16.09
N SER A 213 -7.21 -0.43 17.15
CA SER A 213 -7.37 -1.17 18.41
C SER A 213 -8.69 -0.83 19.10
N LEU A 214 -9.23 -1.75 19.90
CA LEU A 214 -10.54 -1.56 20.55
C LEU A 214 -10.52 -0.36 21.51
N GLU A 215 -9.40 -0.15 22.21
CA GLU A 215 -9.20 1.00 23.09
C GLU A 215 -9.10 2.32 22.31
N ALA A 216 -8.42 2.34 21.17
CA ALA A 216 -8.35 3.54 20.34
C ALA A 216 -9.70 3.85 19.67
N LEU A 217 -10.51 2.83 19.31
CA LEU A 217 -11.90 3.01 18.88
C LEU A 217 -12.76 3.58 20.02
N ASP A 218 -12.58 3.11 21.26
CA ASP A 218 -13.31 3.64 22.42
C ASP A 218 -12.99 5.13 22.65
N ASP A 219 -11.71 5.51 22.65
CA ASP A 219 -11.29 6.90 22.79
C ASP A 219 -11.75 7.77 21.61
N LEU A 220 -11.66 7.27 20.37
CA LEU A 220 -12.14 7.97 19.17
C LEU A 220 -13.66 8.18 19.19
N SER A 221 -14.42 7.19 19.68
CA SER A 221 -15.87 7.32 19.83
C SER A 221 -16.28 8.40 20.82
N LYS A 222 -15.47 8.66 21.87
CA LYS A 222 -15.75 9.73 22.84
C LYS A 222 -15.46 11.10 22.23
N GLU A 223 -14.33 11.23 21.54
CA GLU A 223 -13.94 12.45 20.84
C GLU A 223 -14.99 12.86 19.81
N ILE A 224 -15.36 11.94 18.90
CA ILE A 224 -16.27 12.25 17.79
C ILE A 224 -17.69 12.57 18.27
N VAL A 225 -18.15 11.96 19.38
CA VAL A 225 -19.47 12.28 19.96
C VAL A 225 -19.48 13.70 20.54
N VAL A 226 -18.38 14.13 21.17
CA VAL A 226 -18.26 15.51 21.67
C VAL A 226 -18.16 16.51 20.52
N GLU A 227 -17.41 16.17 19.47
CA GLU A 227 -17.29 17.00 18.26
C GLU A 227 -18.65 17.19 17.60
N VAL A 228 -19.40 16.11 17.36
CA VAL A 228 -20.75 16.17 16.79
C VAL A 228 -21.73 16.91 17.70
N ASP A 229 -21.65 16.80 19.03
CA ASP A 229 -22.49 17.60 19.94
C ASP A 229 -22.24 19.11 19.76
N ASN A 230 -20.97 19.51 19.72
CA ASN A 230 -20.60 20.91 19.49
C ASN A 230 -21.03 21.37 18.09
N GLU A 231 -20.86 20.53 17.07
CA GLU A 231 -21.21 20.86 15.69
C GLU A 231 -22.73 20.97 15.51
N VAL A 232 -23.52 20.09 16.14
CA VAL A 232 -24.98 20.18 16.14
C VAL A 232 -25.44 21.49 16.80
N ARG A 233 -24.88 21.87 17.94
CA ARG A 233 -25.27 23.12 18.63
C ARG A 233 -24.89 24.37 17.83
N THR A 234 -23.72 24.33 17.18
CA THR A 234 -23.27 25.40 16.27
C THR A 234 -24.19 25.47 15.05
N SER A 235 -24.44 24.33 14.40
CA SER A 235 -25.32 24.21 13.23
C SER A 235 -26.77 24.59 13.53
N GLU A 236 -27.31 24.31 14.72
CA GLU A 236 -28.64 24.77 15.14
C GLU A 236 -28.72 26.31 15.20
N SER A 237 -27.65 26.95 15.69
CA SER A 237 -27.56 28.41 15.75
C SER A 237 -27.40 29.03 14.36
N GLU A 238 -26.55 28.44 13.51
CA GLU A 238 -26.37 28.84 12.12
C GLU A 238 -27.64 28.63 11.28
N LEU A 239 -28.37 27.53 11.52
CA LEU A 239 -29.64 27.25 10.84
C LEU A 239 -30.70 28.30 11.17
N ALA A 240 -30.80 28.73 12.44
CA ALA A 240 -31.73 29.78 12.82
C ALA A 240 -31.47 31.08 12.05
N LEU A 241 -30.20 31.47 11.93
CA LEU A 241 -29.79 32.64 11.14
C LEU A 241 -30.07 32.41 9.64
N ALA A 242 -29.72 31.25 9.09
CA ALA A 242 -29.94 30.94 7.69
C ALA A 242 -31.43 30.96 7.32
N VAL A 243 -32.32 30.51 8.21
CA VAL A 243 -33.78 30.57 8.01
C VAL A 243 -34.28 32.01 7.98
N GLU A 244 -33.68 32.90 8.76
CA GLU A 244 -33.99 34.34 8.73
C GLU A 244 -33.51 35.00 7.43
N GLU A 245 -32.30 34.67 6.97
CA GLU A 245 -31.69 35.27 5.76
C GLU A 245 -32.27 34.73 4.45
N PHE A 246 -32.48 33.41 4.35
CA PHE A 246 -32.83 32.71 3.11
C PHE A 246 -34.25 32.12 3.10
N GLY A 247 -34.92 32.07 4.26
CA GLY A 247 -36.27 31.51 4.40
C GLY A 247 -36.29 29.98 4.54
N GLN A 248 -37.46 29.44 4.89
CA GLN A 248 -37.63 28.01 5.22
C GLN A 248 -37.46 27.06 4.02
N ARG A 249 -37.82 27.51 2.81
CA ARG A 249 -37.76 26.66 1.61
C ARG A 249 -36.30 26.37 1.23
N ASP A 250 -35.48 27.41 1.24
CA ASP A 250 -34.08 27.34 0.76
C ASP A 250 -33.16 26.69 1.82
N THR A 251 -33.61 26.62 3.09
CA THR A 251 -32.92 25.98 4.22
C THR A 251 -33.42 24.57 4.55
N ALA A 252 -34.29 23.99 3.73
CA ALA A 252 -34.92 22.70 4.01
C ALA A 252 -33.90 21.55 4.15
N THR A 253 -32.87 21.49 3.31
CA THR A 253 -31.83 20.45 3.36
C THR A 253 -30.97 20.57 4.62
N PHE A 254 -30.59 21.78 5.00
CA PHE A 254 -29.83 22.00 6.23
C PHE A 254 -30.67 21.73 7.48
N THR A 255 -31.95 22.10 7.47
CA THR A 255 -32.91 21.71 8.51
C THR A 255 -32.96 20.20 8.68
N GLN A 256 -33.03 19.46 7.57
CA GLN A 256 -33.03 17.99 7.59
C GLN A 256 -31.69 17.42 8.08
N ALA A 257 -30.56 17.99 7.65
CA ALA A 257 -29.23 17.58 8.09
C ALA A 257 -29.05 17.75 9.61
N VAL A 258 -29.43 18.91 10.16
CA VAL A 258 -29.41 19.19 11.61
C VAL A 258 -30.32 18.23 12.37
N ALA A 259 -31.54 17.98 11.88
CA ALA A 259 -32.45 17.03 12.50
C ALA A 259 -31.89 15.60 12.50
N ASN A 260 -31.29 15.16 11.39
CA ASN A 260 -30.64 13.86 11.27
C ASN A 260 -29.43 13.75 12.21
N ALA A 261 -28.57 14.77 12.27
CA ALA A 261 -27.41 14.79 13.14
C ALA A 261 -27.80 14.74 14.62
N ARG A 262 -28.85 15.46 15.03
CA ARG A 262 -29.44 15.36 16.38
C ARG A 262 -29.94 13.95 16.70
N GLY A 263 -30.60 13.30 15.73
CA GLY A 263 -31.03 11.91 15.85
C GLY A 263 -29.85 10.96 16.03
N THR A 264 -28.80 11.11 15.21
CA THR A 264 -27.57 10.34 15.28
C THR A 264 -26.84 10.53 16.61
N LEU A 265 -26.72 11.77 17.10
CA LEU A 265 -26.11 12.08 18.39
C LEU A 265 -26.87 11.40 19.54
N THR A 266 -28.20 11.44 19.51
CA THR A 266 -29.03 10.76 20.52
C THR A 266 -28.78 9.25 20.51
N GLN A 267 -28.68 8.64 19.33
CA GLN A 267 -28.37 7.21 19.19
C GLN A 267 -26.94 6.90 19.67
N ALA A 268 -25.97 7.74 19.34
CA ALA A 268 -24.58 7.58 19.75
C ALA A 268 -24.44 7.65 21.28
N LEU A 269 -25.09 8.60 21.94
CA LEU A 269 -25.11 8.73 23.40
C LEU A 269 -25.78 7.52 24.08
N ASN A 270 -26.85 6.97 23.49
CA ASN A 270 -27.47 5.74 23.99
C ASN A 270 -26.51 4.54 23.89
N VAL A 271 -25.80 4.40 22.76
CA VAL A 271 -24.80 3.32 22.60
C VAL A 271 -23.63 3.51 23.57
N ARG A 272 -23.18 4.75 23.80
CA ARG A 272 -22.17 5.07 24.83
C ARG A 272 -22.65 4.68 26.23
N HIS A 273 -23.90 4.95 26.57
CA HIS A 273 -24.47 4.55 27.86
C HIS A 273 -24.45 3.03 28.05
N ILE A 274 -24.72 2.24 26.99
CA ILE A 274 -24.61 0.78 27.02
C ILE A 274 -23.14 0.37 27.25
N LEU A 275 -22.21 0.92 26.47
CA LEU A 275 -20.77 0.62 26.56
C LEU A 275 -20.11 0.98 27.90
N ASP A 276 -20.70 1.93 28.63
CA ASP A 276 -20.26 2.43 29.92
C ASP A 276 -21.04 1.81 31.11
N ASP A 277 -21.95 0.87 30.86
CA ASP A 277 -22.71 0.18 31.90
C ASP A 277 -21.87 -0.86 32.68
N ALA A 278 -22.47 -1.48 33.69
CA ALA A 278 -21.79 -2.45 34.55
C ALA A 278 -21.61 -3.84 33.92
N VAL A 279 -22.18 -4.10 32.74
CA VAL A 279 -22.23 -5.39 32.07
C VAL A 279 -21.38 -5.34 30.79
N PRO A 280 -20.10 -5.77 30.84
CA PRO A 280 -19.21 -5.65 29.69
C PRO A 280 -19.66 -6.54 28.52
N GLU A 281 -19.65 -5.98 27.31
CA GLU A 281 -19.92 -6.72 26.09
C GLU A 281 -18.75 -7.61 25.66
N THR A 282 -19.02 -8.54 24.75
CA THR A 282 -17.93 -9.28 24.09
C THR A 282 -17.06 -8.34 23.24
N PRO A 283 -15.76 -8.63 23.04
CA PRO A 283 -14.88 -7.77 22.24
C PRO A 283 -15.38 -7.48 20.82
N MET A 284 -16.06 -8.45 20.21
CA MET A 284 -16.63 -8.30 18.86
C MET A 284 -17.87 -7.40 18.86
N GLN A 285 -18.77 -7.57 19.84
CA GLN A 285 -19.93 -6.69 20.00
C GLN A 285 -19.51 -5.26 20.33
N ARG A 286 -18.52 -5.09 21.23
CA ARG A 286 -17.98 -3.78 21.58
C ARG A 286 -17.41 -3.06 20.37
N ARG A 287 -16.66 -3.77 19.52
CA ARG A 287 -16.13 -3.21 18.27
C ARG A 287 -17.26 -2.79 17.33
N ASP A 288 -18.27 -3.64 17.13
CA ASP A 288 -19.41 -3.31 16.26
C ASP A 288 -20.16 -2.06 16.74
N LEU A 289 -20.44 -1.95 18.04
CA LEU A 289 -21.06 -0.77 18.65
C LEU A 289 -20.22 0.50 18.46
N LEU A 290 -18.91 0.43 18.75
CA LEU A 290 -17.99 1.56 18.59
C LEU A 290 -17.88 2.00 17.13
N THR A 291 -17.71 1.06 16.20
CA THR A 291 -17.64 1.35 14.77
C THR A 291 -18.93 1.99 14.26
N ARG A 292 -20.10 1.50 14.68
CA ARG A 292 -21.40 2.10 14.30
C ARG A 292 -21.53 3.54 14.79
N VAL A 293 -21.15 3.81 16.05
CA VAL A 293 -21.18 5.17 16.63
C VAL A 293 -20.26 6.10 15.84
N ILE A 294 -19.00 5.70 15.64
CA ILE A 294 -18.01 6.52 14.94
C ILE A 294 -18.47 6.81 13.51
N VAL A 295 -18.88 5.78 12.75
CA VAL A 295 -19.29 5.95 11.35
C VAL A 295 -20.54 6.82 11.22
N ALA A 296 -21.53 6.61 12.08
CA ALA A 296 -22.75 7.41 12.05
C ALA A 296 -22.47 8.88 12.41
N ALA A 297 -21.70 9.11 13.50
CA ALA A 297 -21.29 10.44 13.94
C ALA A 297 -20.47 11.16 12.87
N ALA A 298 -19.45 10.50 12.30
CA ALA A 298 -18.61 11.05 11.24
C ALA A 298 -19.40 11.44 9.99
N ARG A 299 -20.40 10.64 9.61
CA ARG A 299 -21.26 10.96 8.46
C ARG A 299 -22.19 12.14 8.74
N ALA A 300 -22.72 12.22 9.96
CA ALA A 300 -23.54 13.35 10.38
C ALA A 300 -22.73 14.65 10.39
N ASP A 301 -21.52 14.62 10.96
CA ASP A 301 -20.57 15.74 10.95
C ASP A 301 -20.27 16.22 9.53
N LYS A 302 -19.86 15.29 8.66
CA LYS A 302 -19.53 15.60 7.26
C LYS A 302 -20.72 16.19 6.48
N GLU A 303 -21.93 15.71 6.75
CA GLU A 303 -23.15 16.27 6.15
C GLU A 303 -23.40 17.69 6.65
N LEU A 304 -23.24 17.97 7.95
CA LEU A 304 -23.37 19.32 8.50
C LEU A 304 -22.36 20.27 7.88
N GLU A 305 -21.09 19.88 7.82
CA GLU A 305 -20.03 20.71 7.22
C GLU A 305 -20.29 20.99 5.73
N ALA A 306 -20.74 19.99 4.98
CA ALA A 306 -21.13 20.18 3.57
C ALA A 306 -22.28 21.19 3.42
N GLN A 307 -23.29 21.16 4.32
CA GLN A 307 -24.35 22.15 4.31
C GLN A 307 -23.81 23.56 4.66
N ARG A 308 -22.93 23.68 5.66
CA ARG A 308 -22.32 24.97 6.03
C ARG A 308 -21.50 25.57 4.90
N GLU A 309 -20.70 24.76 4.21
CA GLU A 309 -19.96 25.20 3.02
C GLU A 309 -20.91 25.67 1.92
N ASN A 310 -22.00 24.95 1.67
CA ASN A 310 -23.03 25.38 0.72
C ASN A 310 -23.63 26.74 1.11
N PHE A 311 -23.93 26.98 2.39
CA PHE A 311 -24.43 28.29 2.85
C PHE A 311 -23.38 29.40 2.75
N ALA A 312 -22.11 29.10 3.00
CA ALA A 312 -21.03 30.04 2.77
C ALA A 312 -20.98 30.48 1.30
N GLN A 313 -21.17 29.55 0.36
CA GLN A 313 -21.25 29.86 -1.08
C GLN A 313 -22.52 30.66 -1.44
N LEU A 314 -23.67 30.36 -0.83
CA LEU A 314 -24.90 31.15 -1.01
C LEU A 314 -24.71 32.59 -0.53
N ARG A 315 -24.09 32.77 0.65
CA ARG A 315 -23.79 34.08 1.21
C ARG A 315 -22.79 34.85 0.36
N ASP A 316 -21.74 34.20 -0.15
CA ASP A 316 -20.80 34.81 -1.10
C ASP A 316 -21.53 35.30 -2.36
N LEU A 317 -22.46 34.49 -2.90
CA LEU A 317 -23.27 34.88 -4.04
C LEU A 317 -24.12 36.11 -3.74
N VAL A 318 -24.78 36.17 -2.56
CA VAL A 318 -25.58 37.34 -2.16
C VAL A 318 -24.71 38.59 -2.00
N ILE A 319 -23.55 38.47 -1.34
CA ILE A 319 -22.59 39.58 -1.17
C ILE A 319 -22.12 40.12 -2.52
N ASN A 320 -21.80 39.22 -3.45
CA ASN A 320 -21.30 39.55 -4.78
C ASN A 320 -22.42 39.66 -5.85
N ALA A 321 -23.69 39.69 -5.45
CA ALA A 321 -24.82 39.68 -6.38
C ALA A 321 -24.78 40.87 -7.37
N PRO A 322 -24.47 42.12 -6.96
CA PRO A 322 -24.42 43.25 -7.89
C PRO A 322 -23.39 43.06 -9.03
N SER A 323 -22.16 42.67 -8.70
CA SER A 323 -21.09 42.48 -9.69
C SER A 323 -21.35 41.28 -10.60
N ARG A 324 -21.98 40.22 -10.08
CA ARG A 324 -22.47 39.10 -10.90
C ARG A 324 -23.53 39.57 -11.88
N LEU A 325 -24.53 40.33 -11.44
CA LEU A 325 -25.58 40.85 -12.31
C LEU A 325 -25.04 41.76 -13.41
N ASP A 326 -24.00 42.55 -13.14
CA ASP A 326 -23.31 43.35 -14.16
C ASP A 326 -22.66 42.46 -15.23
N THR A 327 -22.01 41.38 -14.81
CA THR A 327 -21.41 40.39 -15.72
C THR A 327 -22.47 39.69 -16.58
N LEU A 328 -23.59 39.28 -15.98
CA LEU A 328 -24.71 38.68 -16.73
C LEU A 328 -25.34 39.65 -17.73
N THR A 329 -25.29 40.95 -17.43
CA THR A 329 -25.77 42.00 -18.35
C THR A 329 -24.89 42.14 -19.57
N GLN A 330 -23.57 42.11 -19.38
CA GLN A 330 -22.64 42.10 -20.50
C GLN A 330 -22.87 40.86 -21.38
N GLN A 331 -23.01 39.68 -20.77
CA GLN A 331 -23.31 38.44 -21.49
C GLN A 331 -24.66 38.50 -22.23
N MET A 332 -25.70 39.06 -21.62
CA MET A 332 -27.00 39.26 -22.25
C MET A 332 -26.88 40.14 -23.49
N VAL A 333 -26.17 41.26 -23.41
CA VAL A 333 -25.96 42.18 -24.53
C VAL A 333 -25.21 41.49 -25.65
N ASP A 334 -24.13 40.78 -25.33
CA ASP A 334 -23.33 40.03 -26.31
C ASP A 334 -24.15 38.95 -27.03
N LEU A 335 -24.92 38.15 -26.28
CA LEU A 335 -25.76 37.10 -26.86
C LEU A 335 -26.94 37.67 -27.67
N THR A 336 -27.52 38.78 -27.22
CA THR A 336 -28.59 39.48 -27.96
C THR A 336 -28.05 40.03 -29.29
N ALA A 337 -26.83 40.59 -29.29
CA ALA A 337 -26.18 41.08 -30.50
C ALA A 337 -25.88 39.95 -31.50
N ARG A 338 -25.68 38.71 -31.03
CA ARG A 338 -25.45 37.52 -31.86
C ARG A 338 -26.71 36.96 -32.53
N LEU A 339 -27.91 37.26 -32.03
CA LEU A 339 -29.16 36.69 -32.57
C LEU A 339 -29.35 37.00 -34.06
N ALA A 340 -29.22 38.27 -34.46
CA ALA A 340 -29.45 38.67 -35.84
C ALA A 340 -28.43 38.07 -36.83
N PRO A 341 -27.11 38.10 -36.57
CA PRO A 341 -26.13 37.37 -37.39
C PRO A 341 -26.38 35.85 -37.46
N ALA A 342 -26.76 35.23 -36.34
CA ALA A 342 -27.05 33.79 -36.30
C ALA A 342 -28.31 33.43 -37.10
N GLU A 343 -29.36 34.25 -37.02
CA GLU A 343 -30.58 34.10 -37.82
C GLU A 343 -30.32 34.24 -39.32
N GLN A 344 -29.53 35.23 -39.74
CA GLN A 344 -29.11 35.38 -41.14
C GLN A 344 -28.29 34.17 -41.61
N SER A 345 -27.48 33.59 -40.73
CA SER A 345 -26.70 32.39 -41.05
C SER A 345 -27.57 31.15 -41.17
N LEU A 346 -28.53 30.96 -40.27
CA LEU A 346 -29.50 29.87 -40.37
C LEU A 346 -30.35 29.99 -41.63
N GLU A 347 -30.79 31.20 -42.00
CA GLU A 347 -31.56 31.40 -43.24
C GLU A 347 -30.73 31.08 -44.49
N ARG A 348 -29.46 31.45 -44.49
CA ARG A 348 -28.53 31.06 -45.56
C ARG A 348 -28.38 29.54 -45.63
N LEU A 349 -28.28 28.85 -44.50
CA LEU A 349 -28.23 27.38 -44.46
C LEU A 349 -29.52 26.77 -45.00
N LYS A 350 -30.70 27.29 -44.61
CA LYS A 350 -32.01 26.86 -45.13
C LYS A 350 -32.15 27.03 -46.64
N SER A 351 -31.45 28.01 -47.23
CA SER A 351 -31.41 28.22 -48.68
C SER A 351 -30.50 27.24 -49.43
N GLN A 352 -29.53 26.62 -48.74
CA GLN A 352 -28.49 25.77 -49.32
C GLN A 352 -28.72 24.28 -49.07
N PHE A 353 -29.32 23.92 -47.94
CA PHE A 353 -29.45 22.54 -47.48
C PHE A 353 -30.92 22.18 -47.26
N ALA A 354 -31.21 20.88 -47.33
CA ALA A 354 -32.53 20.34 -47.03
C ALA A 354 -32.87 20.53 -45.55
N GLU A 355 -34.17 20.63 -45.24
CA GLU A 355 -34.67 20.76 -43.86
C GLU A 355 -34.17 19.63 -42.95
N SER A 356 -34.05 18.40 -43.48
CA SER A 356 -33.52 17.24 -42.76
C SER A 356 -32.09 17.43 -42.25
N ALA A 357 -31.26 18.21 -42.96
CA ALA A 357 -29.88 18.51 -42.57
C ALA A 357 -29.79 19.53 -41.42
N LEU A 358 -30.87 20.29 -41.19
CA LEU A 358 -30.91 21.42 -40.25
C LEU A 358 -31.82 21.15 -39.04
N VAL A 359 -32.43 19.97 -38.93
CA VAL A 359 -33.37 19.61 -37.84
C VAL A 359 -32.79 19.91 -36.45
N SER A 360 -31.49 19.68 -36.24
CA SER A 360 -30.84 19.91 -34.94
C SER A 360 -30.64 21.38 -34.59
N VAL A 361 -30.78 22.30 -35.56
CA VAL A 361 -30.52 23.74 -35.38
C VAL A 361 -31.67 24.64 -35.81
N SER A 362 -32.75 24.08 -36.38
CA SER A 362 -33.86 24.85 -36.96
C SER A 362 -34.55 25.76 -35.95
N ASP A 363 -34.66 25.29 -34.70
CA ASP A 363 -35.42 25.94 -33.63
C ASP A 363 -34.51 26.68 -32.65
N ASN A 364 -33.19 26.59 -32.81
CA ASN A 364 -32.21 27.07 -31.83
C ASN A 364 -32.28 28.60 -31.64
N ILE A 365 -32.58 29.36 -32.69
CA ILE A 365 -32.72 30.81 -32.60
C ILE A 365 -33.93 31.20 -31.75
N ASP A 366 -35.08 30.56 -31.99
CA ASP A 366 -36.29 30.85 -31.23
C ASP A 366 -36.18 30.37 -29.78
N GLU A 367 -35.54 29.22 -29.55
CA GLU A 367 -35.23 28.76 -28.22
C GLU A 367 -34.25 29.70 -27.51
N ALA A 368 -33.19 30.16 -28.19
CA ALA A 368 -32.26 31.15 -27.64
C ALA A 368 -32.98 32.45 -27.24
N ARG A 369 -33.91 32.96 -28.05
CA ARG A 369 -34.75 34.12 -27.70
C ARG A 369 -35.57 33.86 -26.42
N ARG A 370 -36.20 32.69 -26.29
CA ARG A 370 -36.96 32.33 -25.08
C ARG A 370 -36.05 32.28 -23.85
N ARG A 371 -34.84 31.72 -23.98
CA ARG A 371 -33.86 31.66 -22.88
C ARG A 371 -33.34 33.04 -22.49
N LEU A 372 -33.08 33.92 -23.46
CA LEU A 372 -32.70 35.30 -23.20
C LEU A 372 -33.83 36.09 -22.51
N ALA A 373 -35.09 35.92 -22.94
CA ALA A 373 -36.23 36.54 -22.28
C ALA A 373 -36.39 36.08 -20.82
N PHE A 374 -36.22 34.78 -20.56
CA PHE A 374 -36.26 34.25 -19.19
C PHE A 374 -35.08 34.74 -18.34
N ALA A 375 -33.88 34.82 -18.93
CA ALA A 375 -32.71 35.39 -18.26
C ALA A 375 -32.94 36.86 -17.88
N ASP A 376 -33.52 37.66 -18.78
CA ASP A 376 -33.83 39.08 -18.51
C ASP A 376 -34.84 39.24 -17.36
N GLN A 377 -35.90 38.44 -17.36
CA GLN A 377 -36.87 38.41 -16.27
C GLN A 377 -36.23 37.99 -14.93
N SER A 378 -35.36 36.99 -14.97
CA SER A 378 -34.66 36.48 -13.79
C SER A 378 -33.67 37.52 -13.25
N MET A 379 -32.91 38.19 -14.12
CA MET A 379 -32.00 39.28 -13.75
C MET A 379 -32.75 40.49 -13.18
N SER A 380 -33.90 40.84 -13.75
CA SER A 380 -34.76 41.91 -13.23
C SER A 380 -35.28 41.56 -11.83
N SER A 381 -35.74 40.34 -11.64
CA SER A 381 -36.17 39.83 -10.33
C SER A 381 -35.03 39.83 -9.31
N ALA A 382 -33.83 39.42 -9.73
CA ALA A 382 -32.63 39.45 -8.89
C ALA A 382 -32.25 40.89 -8.47
N ARG A 383 -32.29 41.87 -9.39
CA ARG A 383 -32.04 43.28 -9.05
C ARG A 383 -33.05 43.83 -8.04
N ASP A 384 -34.32 43.50 -8.25
CA ASP A 384 -35.38 43.89 -7.30
C ASP A 384 -35.14 43.28 -5.91
N LEU A 385 -34.68 42.02 -5.84
CA LEU A 385 -34.35 41.37 -4.57
C LEU A 385 -33.11 41.95 -3.90
N VAL A 386 -32.05 42.27 -4.65
CA VAL A 386 -30.83 42.93 -4.13
C VAL A 386 -31.16 44.28 -3.48
N SER A 387 -32.16 45.01 -4.00
CA SER A 387 -32.56 46.31 -3.44
C SER A 387 -33.31 46.22 -2.10
N ARG A 388 -33.71 45.01 -1.68
CA ARG A 388 -34.46 44.77 -0.44
C ARG A 388 -33.51 44.53 0.75
N PRO A 389 -33.99 44.75 1.99
CA PRO A 389 -33.30 44.31 3.20
C PRO A 389 -32.92 42.82 3.17
N ALA A 390 -31.82 42.45 3.83
CA ALA A 390 -31.23 41.10 3.79
C ALA A 390 -32.22 39.98 4.16
N ASP A 391 -33.12 40.22 5.11
CA ASP A 391 -34.19 39.32 5.57
C ASP A 391 -35.30 39.07 4.52
N ARG A 392 -35.26 39.76 3.37
CA ARG A 392 -36.28 39.69 2.31
C ARG A 392 -35.70 39.46 0.92
N GLN A 393 -34.49 38.92 0.86
CA GLN A 393 -33.80 38.58 -0.39
C GLN A 393 -34.05 37.11 -0.82
N GLY A 394 -35.01 36.43 -0.20
CA GLY A 394 -35.39 35.06 -0.56
C GLY A 394 -35.63 34.89 -2.08
N GLY A 395 -35.05 33.83 -2.65
CA GLY A 395 -35.10 33.58 -4.10
C GLY A 395 -34.06 34.35 -4.94
N LEU A 396 -33.19 35.18 -4.36
CA LEU A 396 -32.15 35.92 -5.09
C LEU A 396 -31.16 34.96 -5.78
N VAL A 397 -30.73 33.94 -5.05
CA VAL A 397 -29.84 32.89 -5.56
C VAL A 397 -30.47 32.20 -6.76
N ASP A 398 -31.73 31.79 -6.64
CA ASP A 398 -32.47 31.10 -7.71
C ASP A 398 -32.61 31.98 -8.95
N ALA A 399 -32.88 33.27 -8.76
CA ALA A 399 -32.99 34.24 -9.85
C ALA A 399 -31.64 34.42 -10.59
N ILE A 400 -30.52 34.56 -9.85
CA ILE A 400 -29.18 34.68 -10.44
C ILE A 400 -28.79 33.39 -11.17
N ARG A 401 -28.96 32.22 -10.53
CA ARG A 401 -28.65 30.92 -11.15
C ARG A 401 -29.54 30.62 -12.35
N GLY A 402 -30.81 30.99 -12.29
CA GLY A 402 -31.76 30.88 -13.40
C GLY A 402 -31.34 31.71 -14.60
N ALA A 403 -30.87 32.94 -14.37
CA ALA A 403 -30.28 33.79 -15.40
C ALA A 403 -28.98 33.21 -15.97
N GLU A 404 -28.03 32.81 -15.12
CA GLU A 404 -26.76 32.18 -15.52
C GLU A 404 -27.00 30.94 -16.39
N ALA A 405 -27.87 30.03 -15.95
CA ALA A 405 -28.20 28.81 -16.68
C ALA A 405 -28.84 29.11 -18.04
N SER A 406 -29.74 30.10 -18.10
CA SER A 406 -30.45 30.45 -19.33
C SER A 406 -29.54 31.17 -20.34
N LEU A 407 -28.64 32.05 -19.88
CA LEU A 407 -27.61 32.65 -20.73
C LEU A 407 -26.64 31.59 -21.26
N GLY A 408 -26.24 30.62 -20.42
CA GLY A 408 -25.45 29.47 -20.83
C GLY A 408 -26.14 28.64 -21.93
N GLN A 409 -27.42 28.32 -21.75
CA GLN A 409 -28.22 27.60 -22.74
C GLN A 409 -28.35 28.38 -24.06
N ALA A 410 -28.66 29.68 -23.99
CA ALA A 410 -28.74 30.55 -25.17
C ALA A 410 -27.42 30.58 -25.94
N ARG A 411 -26.29 30.65 -25.24
CA ARG A 411 -24.96 30.57 -25.84
C ARG A 411 -24.75 29.25 -26.58
N THR A 412 -25.02 28.11 -25.95
CA THR A 412 -24.88 26.80 -26.59
C THR A 412 -25.73 26.66 -27.85
N LEU A 413 -26.96 27.16 -27.82
CA LEU A 413 -27.87 27.14 -28.97
C LEU A 413 -27.33 27.98 -30.14
N LEU A 414 -26.81 29.18 -29.86
CA LEU A 414 -26.22 30.05 -30.87
C LEU A 414 -24.89 29.50 -31.41
N ASP A 415 -24.04 28.95 -30.54
CA ASP A 415 -22.79 28.29 -30.92
C ASP A 415 -23.06 27.10 -31.85
N ALA A 416 -24.14 26.34 -31.63
CA ALA A 416 -24.54 25.25 -32.51
C ALA A 416 -25.00 25.73 -33.90
N VAL A 417 -25.66 26.89 -34.00
CA VAL A 417 -26.00 27.50 -35.30
C VAL A 417 -24.73 27.94 -36.03
N ASP A 418 -23.78 28.54 -35.31
CA ASP A 418 -22.50 28.99 -35.87
C ASP A 418 -21.64 27.80 -36.34
N SER A 419 -21.65 26.68 -35.62
CA SER A 419 -20.87 25.48 -35.99
C SER A 419 -21.51 24.67 -37.11
N ALA A 420 -22.84 24.74 -37.29
CA ALA A 420 -23.59 23.94 -38.26
C ALA A 420 -23.00 24.01 -39.68
N ALA A 421 -22.63 25.22 -40.14
CA ALA A 421 -22.02 25.40 -41.46
C ALA A 421 -20.68 24.66 -41.58
N THR A 422 -19.86 24.68 -40.53
CA THR A 422 -18.57 23.98 -40.52
C THR A 422 -18.76 22.48 -40.51
N ASP A 423 -19.71 21.97 -39.72
CA ASP A 423 -19.98 20.55 -39.59
C ASP A 423 -20.58 19.97 -40.88
N ILE A 424 -21.49 20.69 -41.52
CA ILE A 424 -22.04 20.36 -42.84
C ILE A 424 -20.93 20.34 -43.91
N ASN A 425 -20.04 21.34 -43.94
CA ASN A 425 -18.91 21.37 -44.87
C ASN A 425 -17.91 20.24 -44.65
N ARG A 426 -17.68 19.86 -43.38
CA ARG A 426 -16.84 18.71 -43.04
C ARG A 426 -17.46 17.42 -43.54
N ALA A 427 -18.77 17.23 -43.34
CA ALA A 427 -19.49 16.07 -43.85
C ALA A 427 -19.43 15.99 -45.40
N MET A 428 -19.64 17.11 -46.10
CA MET A 428 -19.52 17.16 -47.57
C MET A 428 -18.11 16.79 -48.05
N THR A 429 -17.06 17.32 -47.40
CA THR A 429 -15.67 17.00 -47.75
C THR A 429 -15.32 15.52 -47.50
N GLY A 430 -15.88 14.92 -46.45
CA GLY A 430 -15.63 13.52 -46.08
C GLY A 430 -16.46 12.50 -46.87
N LEU A 431 -17.64 12.88 -47.36
CA LEU A 431 -18.60 11.96 -47.98
C LEU A 431 -18.02 11.15 -49.16
N PRO A 432 -17.21 11.72 -50.08
CA PRO A 432 -16.62 10.94 -51.17
C PRO A 432 -15.71 9.80 -50.70
N ALA A 433 -14.97 9.99 -49.61
CA ALA A 433 -14.08 8.97 -49.06
C ALA A 433 -14.88 7.81 -48.45
N VAL A 434 -15.93 8.12 -47.69
CA VAL A 434 -16.83 7.11 -47.11
C VAL A 434 -17.57 6.35 -48.22
N ILE A 435 -18.05 7.03 -49.27
CA ILE A 435 -18.66 6.35 -50.42
C ILE A 435 -17.70 5.35 -51.05
N ALA A 436 -16.43 5.75 -51.27
CA ALA A 436 -15.44 4.88 -51.87
C ALA A 436 -15.14 3.63 -51.00
N ASP A 437 -15.08 3.80 -49.68
CA ASP A 437 -14.82 2.70 -48.75
C ASP A 437 -16.01 1.73 -48.68
N THR A 438 -17.23 2.24 -48.55
CA THR A 438 -18.43 1.39 -48.59
C THR A 438 -18.58 0.68 -49.94
N GLN A 439 -18.20 1.31 -51.05
CA GLN A 439 -18.21 0.67 -52.36
C GLN A 439 -17.21 -0.50 -52.45
N LYS A 440 -16.06 -0.39 -51.77
CA LYS A 440 -15.09 -1.47 -51.63
C LYS A 440 -15.65 -2.60 -50.77
N GLY A 441 -16.29 -2.29 -49.64
CA GLY A 441 -17.00 -3.28 -48.81
C GLY A 441 -18.08 -4.03 -49.59
N ILE A 442 -18.89 -3.32 -50.39
CA ILE A 442 -19.92 -3.91 -51.26
C ILE A 442 -19.30 -4.91 -52.25
N ASN A 443 -18.17 -4.56 -52.87
CA ASN A 443 -17.46 -5.43 -53.81
C ASN A 443 -16.87 -6.66 -53.11
N GLN A 444 -16.31 -6.49 -51.91
CA GLN A 444 -15.79 -7.59 -51.10
C GLN A 444 -16.91 -8.56 -50.68
N ALA A 445 -18.05 -8.04 -50.23
CA ALA A 445 -19.22 -8.84 -49.89
C ALA A 445 -19.75 -9.62 -51.10
N GLY A 446 -19.81 -8.98 -52.28
CA GLY A 446 -20.17 -9.65 -53.52
C GLY A 446 -19.22 -10.80 -53.88
N ALA A 447 -17.91 -10.62 -53.70
CA ALA A 447 -16.91 -11.67 -53.94
C ALA A 447 -17.06 -12.85 -52.96
N GLN A 448 -17.31 -12.57 -51.68
CA GLN A 448 -17.54 -13.61 -50.67
C GLN A 448 -18.81 -14.42 -50.95
N LEU A 449 -19.91 -13.74 -51.30
CA LEU A 449 -21.17 -14.39 -51.67
C LEU A 449 -21.03 -15.27 -52.92
N ALA A 450 -20.26 -14.83 -53.92
CA ALA A 450 -20.00 -15.60 -55.13
C ALA A 450 -19.19 -16.89 -54.90
N GLN A 451 -18.33 -16.92 -53.87
CA GLN A 451 -17.59 -18.12 -53.47
C GLN A 451 -18.49 -19.17 -52.79
N GLY A 452 -19.63 -18.78 -52.22
CA GLY A 452 -20.57 -19.68 -51.55
C GLY A 452 -20.04 -20.29 -50.24
N ASN A 453 -20.79 -21.23 -49.65
CA ASN A 453 -20.49 -21.90 -48.37
C ASN A 453 -20.22 -20.90 -47.23
N LEU A 454 -21.21 -20.04 -46.94
CA LEU A 454 -21.17 -19.08 -45.84
C LEU A 454 -22.41 -19.28 -44.97
N ALA A 455 -22.23 -19.36 -43.66
CA ALA A 455 -23.35 -19.46 -42.72
C ALA A 455 -24.21 -18.18 -42.74
N VAL A 456 -23.58 -17.01 -42.89
CA VAL A 456 -24.21 -15.68 -42.87
C VAL A 456 -24.54 -15.13 -44.26
N ALA A 457 -24.74 -16.00 -45.25
CA ALA A 457 -24.93 -15.57 -46.65
C ALA A 457 -26.15 -14.65 -46.84
N THR A 458 -27.25 -14.93 -46.14
CA THR A 458 -28.48 -14.13 -46.26
C THR A 458 -28.31 -12.77 -45.59
N GLU A 459 -27.72 -12.72 -44.40
CA GLU A 459 -27.44 -11.48 -43.68
C GLU A 459 -26.44 -10.59 -44.46
N LEU A 460 -25.36 -11.19 -44.98
CA LEU A 460 -24.37 -10.46 -45.78
C LEU A 460 -24.98 -9.91 -47.07
N SER A 461 -25.85 -10.67 -47.75
CA SER A 461 -26.57 -10.16 -48.93
C SER A 461 -27.48 -8.99 -48.57
N ALA A 462 -28.22 -9.07 -47.46
CA ALA A 462 -29.11 -7.99 -47.03
C ALA A 462 -28.33 -6.72 -46.65
N ALA A 463 -27.21 -6.86 -45.93
CA ALA A 463 -26.34 -5.75 -45.56
C ALA A 463 -25.69 -5.11 -46.80
N ARG A 464 -25.20 -5.93 -47.75
CA ARG A 464 -24.67 -5.44 -49.03
C ARG A 464 -25.72 -4.65 -49.81
N ASP A 465 -26.97 -5.11 -49.87
CA ASP A 465 -28.05 -4.39 -50.55
C ASP A 465 -28.43 -3.09 -49.83
N ALA A 466 -28.36 -3.08 -48.49
CA ALA A 466 -28.56 -1.86 -47.70
C ALA A 466 -27.45 -0.84 -47.96
N ALA A 467 -26.19 -1.26 -48.00
CA ALA A 467 -25.04 -0.43 -48.36
C ALA A 467 -25.17 0.14 -49.78
N VAL A 468 -25.61 -0.66 -50.77
CA VAL A 468 -25.88 -0.17 -52.14
C VAL A 468 -26.94 0.93 -52.14
N ARG A 469 -28.04 0.76 -51.38
CA ARG A 469 -29.07 1.79 -51.24
C ARG A 469 -28.52 3.04 -50.54
N ALA A 470 -27.69 2.88 -49.51
CA ALA A 470 -27.06 3.99 -48.79
C ALA A 470 -26.10 4.79 -49.68
N VAL A 471 -25.27 4.12 -50.49
CA VAL A 471 -24.38 4.75 -51.48
C VAL A 471 -25.20 5.52 -52.53
N SER A 472 -26.24 4.89 -53.09
CA SER A 472 -27.10 5.54 -54.08
C SER A 472 -27.82 6.76 -53.49
N HIS A 473 -28.27 6.65 -52.24
CA HIS A 473 -28.86 7.76 -51.51
C HIS A 473 -27.84 8.89 -51.32
N ALA A 474 -26.64 8.59 -50.80
CA ALA A 474 -25.58 9.58 -50.60
C ALA A 474 -25.14 10.27 -51.90
N GLN A 475 -25.11 9.56 -53.03
CA GLN A 475 -24.83 10.15 -54.34
C GLN A 475 -25.95 11.09 -54.82
N SER A 476 -27.21 10.78 -54.48
CA SER A 476 -28.37 11.58 -54.90
C SER A 476 -28.63 12.81 -54.04
N VAL A 477 -28.48 12.71 -52.71
CA VAL A 477 -28.82 13.77 -51.77
C VAL A 477 -27.63 14.30 -50.98
N GLY A 478 -26.42 13.79 -51.19
CA GLY A 478 -25.24 14.17 -50.39
C GLY A 478 -24.90 15.67 -50.42
N ASN A 479 -25.36 16.40 -51.44
CA ASN A 479 -25.19 17.84 -51.53
C ASN A 479 -26.27 18.63 -50.77
N THR A 480 -27.46 18.05 -50.58
CA THR A 480 -28.60 18.71 -49.93
C THR A 480 -28.78 18.24 -48.48
N ASP A 481 -28.53 16.98 -48.17
CA ASP A 481 -28.52 16.39 -46.83
C ASP A 481 -27.23 15.59 -46.58
N PRO A 482 -26.07 16.27 -46.44
CA PRO A 482 -24.79 15.62 -46.23
C PRO A 482 -24.71 14.88 -44.89
N LEU A 483 -25.32 15.40 -43.82
CA LEU A 483 -25.29 14.77 -42.50
C LEU A 483 -26.15 13.50 -42.46
N GLY A 484 -27.36 13.55 -43.03
CA GLY A 484 -28.22 12.39 -43.17
C GLY A 484 -27.62 11.32 -44.09
N ALA A 485 -27.02 11.74 -45.22
CA ALA A 485 -26.28 10.84 -46.11
C ALA A 485 -25.10 10.17 -45.41
N PHE A 486 -24.27 10.96 -44.72
CA PHE A 486 -23.11 10.45 -43.99
C PHE A 486 -23.52 9.44 -42.92
N THR A 487 -24.53 9.76 -42.10
CA THR A 487 -25.00 8.89 -41.01
C THR A 487 -25.54 7.56 -41.52
N ARG A 488 -26.37 7.57 -42.59
CA ARG A 488 -26.90 6.33 -43.17
C ARG A 488 -25.81 5.48 -43.81
N LEU A 489 -24.84 6.14 -44.43
CA LEU A 489 -23.74 5.46 -45.10
C LEU A 489 -22.81 4.80 -44.07
N THR A 490 -22.37 5.52 -43.03
CA THR A 490 -21.52 4.95 -41.98
C THR A 490 -22.20 3.83 -41.21
N GLN A 491 -23.52 3.92 -40.98
CA GLN A 491 -24.27 2.82 -40.36
C GLN A 491 -24.27 1.57 -41.24
N ALA A 492 -24.56 1.71 -42.54
CA ALA A 492 -24.59 0.58 -43.47
C ALA A 492 -23.19 -0.02 -43.69
N ASP A 493 -22.16 0.83 -43.69
CA ASP A 493 -20.75 0.44 -43.77
C ASP A 493 -20.32 -0.38 -42.56
N ALA A 494 -20.61 0.10 -41.35
CA ALA A 494 -20.30 -0.62 -40.11
C ALA A 494 -21.00 -1.99 -40.02
N ASP A 495 -22.27 -2.06 -40.45
CA ASP A 495 -23.02 -3.32 -40.48
C ASP A 495 -22.43 -4.32 -41.51
N LEU A 496 -21.95 -3.82 -42.65
CA LEU A 496 -21.31 -4.62 -43.69
C LEU A 496 -19.93 -5.12 -43.25
N ASP A 497 -19.10 -4.25 -42.67
CA ASP A 497 -17.76 -4.57 -42.18
C ASP A 497 -17.78 -5.62 -41.07
N ARG A 498 -18.74 -5.51 -40.15
CA ARG A 498 -18.92 -6.53 -39.10
C ARG A 498 -19.15 -7.91 -39.71
N LEU A 499 -20.05 -8.02 -40.70
CA LEU A 499 -20.33 -9.31 -41.36
C LEU A 499 -19.17 -9.80 -42.23
N LEU A 500 -18.42 -8.89 -42.86
CA LEU A 500 -17.20 -9.24 -43.60
C LEU A 500 -16.11 -9.77 -42.67
N ALA A 501 -15.98 -9.23 -41.46
CA ALA A 501 -15.08 -9.74 -40.44
C ALA A 501 -15.47 -11.15 -39.99
N ASP A 502 -16.76 -11.38 -39.71
CA ASP A 502 -17.30 -12.72 -39.36
C ASP A 502 -16.98 -13.75 -40.47
N VAL A 503 -17.18 -13.37 -41.73
CA VAL A 503 -16.86 -14.23 -42.89
C VAL A 503 -15.36 -14.47 -43.02
N ALA A 504 -14.53 -13.46 -42.82
CA ALA A 504 -13.07 -13.62 -42.88
C ALA A 504 -12.57 -14.62 -41.82
N GLU A 505 -13.11 -14.56 -40.61
CA GLU A 505 -12.80 -15.49 -39.53
C GLU A 505 -13.26 -16.92 -39.86
N GLU A 506 -14.46 -17.09 -40.42
CA GLU A 506 -14.99 -18.39 -40.86
C GLU A 506 -14.08 -19.00 -41.94
N ARG A 507 -13.65 -18.20 -42.93
CA ARG A 507 -12.73 -18.63 -44.01
C ARG A 507 -11.37 -19.04 -43.46
N GLU A 508 -10.76 -18.21 -42.61
CA GLU A 508 -9.46 -18.53 -42.03
C GLU A 508 -9.52 -19.82 -41.21
N THR A 509 -10.60 -20.01 -40.45
CA THR A 509 -10.83 -21.22 -39.66
C THR A 509 -10.97 -22.45 -40.55
N ALA A 510 -11.76 -22.36 -41.63
CA ALA A 510 -11.92 -23.45 -42.60
C ALA A 510 -10.60 -23.82 -43.29
N GLU A 511 -9.81 -22.83 -43.70
CA GLU A 511 -8.48 -23.05 -44.31
C GLU A 511 -7.50 -23.68 -43.32
N ARG A 512 -7.53 -23.25 -42.05
CA ARG A 512 -6.69 -23.82 -41.00
C ARG A 512 -7.05 -25.28 -40.75
N LEU A 513 -8.35 -25.59 -40.61
CA LEU A 513 -8.83 -26.96 -40.44
C LEU A 513 -8.49 -27.85 -41.64
N SER A 514 -8.60 -27.33 -42.87
CA SER A 514 -8.20 -28.08 -44.07
C SER A 514 -6.72 -28.42 -44.06
N ARG A 515 -5.84 -27.45 -43.76
CA ARG A 515 -4.40 -27.69 -43.66
C ARG A 515 -4.06 -28.72 -42.58
N THR A 516 -4.71 -28.65 -41.42
CA THR A 516 -4.52 -29.62 -40.33
C THR A 516 -4.97 -31.02 -40.74
N PHE A 517 -6.13 -31.13 -41.39
CA PHE A 517 -6.63 -32.40 -41.92
C PHE A 517 -5.67 -33.00 -42.95
N ASP A 518 -5.23 -32.22 -43.93
CA ASP A 518 -4.34 -32.70 -44.99
C ASP A 518 -3.01 -33.23 -44.42
N GLN A 519 -2.46 -32.57 -43.39
CA GLN A 519 -1.26 -33.02 -42.69
C GLN A 519 -1.50 -34.31 -41.89
N ALA A 520 -2.61 -34.39 -41.14
CA ALA A 520 -2.97 -35.58 -40.38
C ALA A 520 -3.16 -36.79 -41.31
N LEU A 521 -3.89 -36.60 -42.42
CA LEU A 521 -4.15 -37.63 -43.41
C LEU A 521 -2.85 -38.12 -44.06
N PHE A 522 -1.95 -37.22 -44.46
CA PHE A 522 -0.65 -37.59 -45.03
C PHE A 522 0.19 -38.43 -44.06
N ASN A 523 0.27 -38.01 -42.79
CA ASN A 523 1.01 -38.72 -41.75
C ASN A 523 0.42 -40.12 -41.51
N ALA A 524 -0.89 -40.23 -41.40
CA ALA A 524 -1.60 -41.48 -41.21
C ALA A 524 -1.39 -42.44 -42.39
N GLN A 525 -1.56 -41.97 -43.63
CA GLN A 525 -1.31 -42.76 -44.84
C GLN A 525 0.13 -43.30 -44.92
N SER A 526 1.10 -42.47 -44.58
CA SER A 526 2.52 -42.86 -44.56
C SER A 526 2.80 -43.95 -43.50
N ARG A 527 2.25 -43.79 -42.29
CA ARG A 527 2.39 -44.78 -41.20
C ARG A 527 1.69 -46.10 -41.53
N VAL A 528 0.45 -46.06 -41.98
CA VAL A 528 -0.31 -47.27 -42.34
C VAL A 528 0.39 -48.04 -43.46
N ARG A 529 0.91 -47.34 -44.49
CA ARG A 529 1.71 -47.99 -45.55
C ARG A 529 2.97 -48.65 -44.98
N SER A 530 3.74 -47.94 -44.16
CA SER A 530 4.95 -48.48 -43.53
C SER A 530 4.67 -49.72 -42.66
N VAL A 531 3.60 -49.69 -41.86
CA VAL A 531 3.16 -50.84 -41.04
C VAL A 531 2.69 -51.99 -41.92
N SER A 532 1.93 -51.72 -42.99
CA SER A 532 1.52 -52.74 -43.96
C SER A 532 2.72 -53.44 -44.58
N ASP A 533 3.69 -52.67 -45.09
CA ASP A 533 4.92 -53.20 -45.69
C ASP A 533 5.74 -54.04 -44.70
N TYR A 534 5.81 -53.61 -43.42
CA TYR A 534 6.48 -54.36 -42.36
C TYR A 534 5.79 -55.71 -42.06
N ILE A 535 4.46 -55.72 -41.98
CA ILE A 535 3.67 -56.93 -41.72
C ILE A 535 3.75 -57.90 -42.91
N ASP A 536 3.71 -57.38 -44.15
CA ASP A 536 3.79 -58.18 -45.35
C ASP A 536 5.15 -58.86 -45.54
N THR A 537 6.24 -58.19 -45.17
CA THR A 537 7.58 -58.77 -45.20
C THR A 537 7.83 -59.80 -44.09
N ARG A 538 7.00 -59.84 -43.03
CA ARG A 538 7.18 -60.70 -41.83
C ARG A 538 5.95 -61.54 -41.49
N ARG A 539 5.24 -62.04 -42.50
CA ARG A 539 3.97 -62.77 -42.36
C ARG A 539 4.02 -64.00 -41.44
N GLY A 540 5.19 -64.64 -41.26
CA GLY A 540 5.35 -65.80 -40.39
C GLY A 540 5.48 -65.50 -38.89
N VAL A 541 5.83 -64.26 -38.51
CA VAL A 541 6.16 -63.89 -37.11
C VAL A 541 5.15 -62.90 -36.52
N VAL A 542 4.47 -62.12 -37.36
CA VAL A 542 3.47 -61.14 -36.91
C VAL A 542 2.13 -61.83 -36.61
N GLY A 543 1.67 -61.68 -35.37
CA GLY A 543 0.43 -62.29 -34.87
C GLY A 543 -0.87 -61.65 -35.40
N PRO A 544 -2.03 -62.31 -35.17
CA PRO A 544 -3.34 -61.87 -35.64
C PRO A 544 -3.81 -60.52 -35.07
N GLU A 545 -3.37 -60.15 -33.86
CA GLU A 545 -3.72 -58.87 -33.22
C GLU A 545 -3.19 -57.66 -34.00
N ALA A 546 -1.93 -57.70 -34.44
CA ALA A 546 -1.32 -56.64 -35.22
C ALA A 546 -2.01 -56.45 -36.59
N ARG A 547 -2.43 -57.55 -37.23
CA ARG A 547 -3.22 -57.50 -38.48
C ARG A 547 -4.61 -56.92 -38.27
N THR A 548 -5.25 -57.23 -37.14
CA THR A 548 -6.54 -56.66 -36.77
C THR A 548 -6.43 -55.15 -36.53
N ARG A 549 -5.36 -54.70 -35.87
CA ARG A 549 -5.06 -53.27 -35.67
C ARG A 549 -4.78 -52.55 -36.99
N LEU A 550 -4.03 -53.16 -37.92
CA LEU A 550 -3.82 -52.58 -39.25
C LEU A 550 -5.15 -52.43 -40.02
N ALA A 551 -6.02 -53.44 -39.98
CA ALA A 551 -7.34 -53.36 -40.60
C ALA A 551 -8.20 -52.26 -39.98
N GLU A 552 -8.08 -52.04 -38.67
CA GLU A 552 -8.73 -50.92 -37.98
C GLU A 552 -8.15 -49.56 -38.44
N SER A 553 -6.83 -49.40 -38.50
CA SER A 553 -6.21 -48.16 -39.02
C SER A 553 -6.64 -47.84 -40.47
N VAL A 554 -6.80 -48.86 -41.32
CA VAL A 554 -7.34 -48.67 -42.68
C VAL A 554 -8.80 -48.22 -42.64
N ARG A 555 -9.63 -48.78 -41.75
CA ARG A 555 -11.01 -48.30 -41.54
C ARG A 555 -11.05 -46.85 -41.06
N GLN A 556 -10.17 -46.46 -40.14
CA GLN A 556 -10.06 -45.08 -39.65
C GLN A 556 -9.63 -44.11 -40.77
N LEU A 557 -8.69 -44.49 -41.63
CA LEU A 557 -8.32 -43.70 -42.82
C LEU A 557 -9.50 -43.51 -43.79
N GLN A 558 -10.28 -44.55 -44.02
CA GLN A 558 -11.47 -44.45 -44.86
C GLN A 558 -12.52 -43.51 -44.23
N ALA A 559 -12.79 -43.68 -42.93
CA ALA A 559 -13.70 -42.80 -42.19
C ALA A 559 -13.24 -41.32 -42.23
N ALA A 560 -11.93 -41.06 -42.13
CA ALA A 560 -11.37 -39.73 -42.28
C ALA A 560 -11.67 -39.12 -43.66
N GLN A 561 -11.55 -39.90 -44.73
CA GLN A 561 -11.85 -39.45 -46.09
C GLN A 561 -13.35 -39.21 -46.30
N ASP A 562 -14.18 -40.12 -45.80
CA ASP A 562 -15.64 -40.04 -45.92
C ASP A 562 -16.19 -38.81 -45.19
N LYS A 563 -15.59 -38.43 -44.05
CA LYS A 563 -15.98 -37.26 -43.25
C LYS A 563 -15.44 -35.93 -43.75
N ARG A 564 -14.50 -35.93 -44.72
CA ARG A 564 -13.80 -34.71 -45.20
C ARG A 564 -14.75 -33.59 -45.61
N SER A 565 -15.85 -33.91 -46.30
CA SER A 565 -16.78 -32.90 -46.85
C SER A 565 -17.88 -32.47 -45.86
N THR A 566 -18.11 -33.25 -44.80
CA THR A 566 -19.22 -33.01 -43.85
C THR A 566 -18.76 -32.50 -42.51
N ASN A 567 -17.60 -32.94 -42.01
CA ASN A 567 -17.07 -32.56 -40.71
C ASN A 567 -15.53 -32.74 -40.67
N LEU A 568 -14.80 -31.67 -40.96
CA LEU A 568 -13.32 -31.70 -40.96
C LEU A 568 -12.73 -32.05 -39.59
N THR A 569 -13.38 -31.69 -38.49
CA THR A 569 -12.88 -31.99 -37.14
C THR A 569 -12.93 -33.48 -36.86
N GLU A 570 -14.06 -34.13 -37.17
CA GLU A 570 -14.22 -35.58 -37.05
C GLU A 570 -13.29 -36.32 -38.04
N ALA A 571 -13.16 -35.81 -39.27
CA ALA A 571 -12.24 -36.33 -40.27
C ALA A 571 -10.78 -36.30 -39.78
N THR A 572 -10.36 -35.22 -39.14
CA THR A 572 -9.02 -35.07 -38.56
C THR A 572 -8.81 -36.02 -37.38
N ALA A 573 -9.83 -36.24 -36.54
CA ALA A 573 -9.75 -37.20 -35.44
C ALA A 573 -9.58 -38.64 -35.93
N HIS A 574 -10.34 -39.04 -36.96
CA HIS A 574 -10.16 -40.35 -37.61
C HIS A 574 -8.77 -40.50 -38.25
N ALA A 575 -8.25 -39.46 -38.92
CA ALA A 575 -6.91 -39.48 -39.49
C ALA A 575 -5.83 -39.65 -38.40
N ASN A 576 -5.94 -38.93 -37.28
CA ASN A 576 -4.98 -39.06 -36.18
C ASN A 576 -5.11 -40.40 -35.41
N GLY A 577 -6.29 -41.02 -35.43
CA GLY A 577 -6.56 -42.31 -34.79
C GLY A 577 -6.08 -43.52 -35.60
N ALA A 578 -5.81 -43.34 -36.90
CA ALA A 578 -5.27 -44.37 -37.80
C ALA A 578 -3.76 -44.56 -37.62
#